data_AF-A0A9X1QCE2-F1
#
_entry.id   AF-A0A9X1QCE2-F1
#
_cell.length_a   1.000
_cell.length_b   1.000
_cell.length_c   1.000
_cell.angle_alpha   90.00
_cell.angle_beta   90.00
_cell.angle_gamma   90.00
#
_symmetry.space_group_name_H-M   'P 1'
#
loop_
_entity.id
_entity.type
_entity.pdbx_description
1 polymer ?
#
loop_
_entity_poly.entity_id
_entity_poly.type
_entity_poly.pdbx_seq_one_letter_code
_entity_poly.pdbx_strand_id
1 'polypeptide(L)'
;MKLNLGKAASLLIFGFTILSCNDPKLEQTSAPNASEKAETIEFKGERVIIPIYFPKELFGQTQEEFDAYYEKAAQDANVRSSGERALITYEELLRILVTQNAKYPTINSEEGVLEKDLERIYRDFPNIETHAEANEKRAVIYDYYQTLCKRDVVAEVIALENAKNARTNGPSPGSLTKPEKNHLLLNPGYAQHYIQAANDVKALTKGLYPNENLGNRGNAFKHATWNALSIRYILKGSPASENQAIDFTQDGTSKHEQNDSGNQIQNNYAAMDLHNNMSAREWMENETKWGFGPFRSMPSVNDIINNMVSKANASAQHSMTDILNWHGGNNATTWNNLYNNLYSPNQHLVFIEP
;
A
#
# COMPACT_ATOMS: atom_id res chain seq x y z
N MET A 1 -24.47 -58.34 45.93
CA MET A 1 -24.72 -56.92 46.28
C MET A 1 -25.08 -56.19 44.99
N LYS A 2 -26.05 -55.29 45.09
CA LYS A 2 -26.91 -54.72 44.03
C LYS A 2 -26.21 -54.16 42.77
N LEU A 3 -26.89 -54.34 41.63
CA LEU A 3 -26.80 -53.54 40.42
C LEU A 3 -26.89 -52.03 40.73
N ASN A 4 -26.19 -51.20 39.94
CA ASN A 4 -26.79 -49.96 39.45
C ASN A 4 -26.27 -49.56 38.06
N LEU A 5 -27.22 -49.50 37.14
CA LEU A 5 -27.18 -48.87 35.82
C LEU A 5 -26.90 -47.36 35.96
N GLY A 6 -26.16 -46.80 35.01
CA GLY A 6 -25.95 -45.36 34.93
C GLY A 6 -25.47 -44.85 33.58
N LYS A 7 -26.40 -44.83 32.61
CA LYS A 7 -26.54 -43.84 31.51
C LYS A 7 -25.38 -43.71 30.51
N ALA A 8 -25.48 -44.33 29.34
CA ALA A 8 -26.21 -43.85 28.15
C ALA A 8 -25.40 -42.87 27.28
N ALA A 9 -25.09 -43.38 26.10
CA ALA A 9 -24.46 -42.75 24.96
C ALA A 9 -25.11 -41.43 24.53
N SER A 10 -24.28 -40.52 24.01
CA SER A 10 -24.61 -39.62 22.92
C SER A 10 -23.31 -39.20 22.24
N LEU A 11 -22.82 -40.08 21.35
CA LEU A 11 -21.83 -39.72 20.34
C LEU A 11 -22.56 -38.83 19.33
N LEU A 12 -22.42 -37.50 19.46
CA LEU A 12 -22.83 -36.57 18.43
C LEU A 12 -21.83 -36.66 17.28
N ILE A 13 -22.09 -37.59 16.36
CA ILE A 13 -21.52 -37.57 15.02
C ILE A 13 -22.17 -36.38 14.32
N PHE A 14 -21.52 -35.22 14.34
CA PHE A 14 -21.81 -34.18 13.36
C PHE A 14 -21.32 -34.69 12.01
N GLY A 15 -22.25 -35.30 11.26
CA GLY A 15 -22.08 -35.53 9.85
C GLY A 15 -21.93 -34.19 9.16
N PHE A 16 -20.70 -33.82 8.80
CA PHE A 16 -20.46 -32.89 7.71
C PHE A 16 -20.98 -33.55 6.43
N THR A 17 -22.25 -33.31 6.13
CA THR A 17 -22.71 -33.34 4.74
C THR A 17 -21.91 -32.27 4.00
N ILE A 18 -20.87 -32.73 3.30
CA ILE A 18 -20.25 -31.99 2.20
C ILE A 18 -21.32 -31.88 1.12
N LEU A 19 -22.17 -30.85 1.23
CA LEU A 19 -22.87 -30.33 0.06
C LEU A 19 -21.77 -29.75 -0.81
N SER A 20 -21.29 -30.56 -1.74
CA SER A 20 -20.64 -30.11 -2.96
C SER A 20 -21.60 -29.12 -3.63
N CYS A 21 -21.48 -27.84 -3.32
CA CYS A 21 -21.93 -26.79 -4.23
C CYS A 21 -21.09 -27.00 -5.49
N ASN A 22 -21.65 -27.71 -6.46
CA ASN A 22 -21.19 -27.59 -7.84
C ASN A 22 -21.48 -26.15 -8.23
N ASP A 23 -20.53 -25.26 -7.99
CA ASP A 23 -20.57 -23.93 -8.58
C ASP A 23 -20.74 -24.14 -10.09
N PRO A 24 -21.80 -23.57 -10.69
CA PRO A 24 -22.05 -23.75 -12.10
C PRO A 24 -20.83 -23.20 -12.86
N LYS A 25 -20.14 -24.09 -13.59
CA LYS A 25 -19.14 -23.66 -14.56
C LYS A 25 -19.87 -22.76 -15.55
N LEU A 26 -19.53 -21.47 -15.54
CA LEU A 26 -20.01 -20.56 -16.55
C LEU A 26 -19.47 -21.05 -17.89
N GLU A 27 -20.37 -21.44 -18.79
CA GLU A 27 -20.00 -21.76 -20.16
C GLU A 27 -19.27 -20.55 -20.73
N GLN A 28 -18.01 -20.76 -21.15
CA GLN A 28 -17.23 -19.76 -21.87
C GLN A 28 -17.98 -19.40 -23.15
N THR A 29 -18.78 -18.35 -23.11
CA THR A 29 -19.38 -17.77 -24.29
C THR A 29 -18.27 -17.09 -25.08
N SER A 30 -17.97 -17.66 -26.24
CA SER A 30 -17.06 -17.08 -27.23
C SER A 30 -17.43 -15.62 -27.50
N ALA A 31 -16.47 -14.75 -27.24
CA ALA A 31 -16.56 -13.29 -27.17
C ALA A 31 -17.20 -12.61 -28.39
N PRO A 32 -17.90 -11.46 -28.20
CA PRO A 32 -18.07 -10.48 -29.25
C PRO A 32 -16.90 -9.49 -29.29
N ASN A 33 -16.43 -9.26 -30.52
CA ASN A 33 -15.53 -8.22 -31.04
C ASN A 33 -14.01 -8.45 -31.00
N ALA A 34 -13.50 -8.77 -32.19
CA ALA A 34 -12.10 -8.74 -32.60
C ALA A 34 -11.50 -7.32 -32.52
N SER A 35 -10.28 -7.20 -31.97
CA SER A 35 -9.07 -6.77 -32.71
C SER A 35 -7.87 -6.37 -31.84
N GLU A 36 -7.90 -6.56 -30.52
CA GLU A 36 -6.64 -6.56 -29.78
C GLU A 36 -5.98 -7.93 -29.92
N LYS A 37 -4.92 -7.98 -30.72
CA LYS A 37 -4.00 -9.12 -30.72
C LYS A 37 -3.55 -9.30 -29.26
N ALA A 38 -3.77 -10.49 -28.73
CA ALA A 38 -3.38 -10.86 -27.38
C ALA A 38 -2.37 -12.00 -27.43
N GLU A 39 -1.57 -12.12 -26.38
CA GLU A 39 -0.64 -13.23 -26.20
C GLU A 39 -0.76 -13.80 -24.79
N THR A 40 -0.34 -15.03 -24.63
CA THR A 40 -0.30 -15.70 -23.33
C THR A 40 1.12 -15.70 -22.78
N ILE A 41 1.28 -15.30 -21.52
CA ILE A 41 2.53 -15.38 -20.78
C ILE A 41 2.34 -16.19 -19.48
N GLU A 42 3.45 -16.56 -18.86
CA GLU A 42 3.45 -17.10 -17.50
C GLU A 42 3.71 -15.97 -16.50
N PHE A 43 2.88 -15.86 -15.47
CA PHE A 43 2.99 -14.86 -14.42
C PHE A 43 2.69 -15.50 -13.06
N LYS A 44 3.71 -15.55 -12.19
CA LYS A 44 3.63 -16.13 -10.84
C LYS A 44 3.00 -17.54 -10.80
N GLY A 45 3.34 -18.37 -11.80
CA GLY A 45 2.83 -19.74 -11.94
C GLY A 45 1.47 -19.87 -12.61
N GLU A 46 0.83 -18.76 -13.00
CA GLU A 46 -0.42 -18.76 -13.75
C GLU A 46 -0.20 -18.39 -15.22
N ARG A 47 -1.03 -18.94 -16.10
CA ARG A 47 -1.10 -18.49 -17.50
C ARG A 47 -2.04 -17.31 -17.57
N VAL A 48 -1.57 -16.19 -18.10
CA VAL A 48 -2.34 -14.95 -18.23
C VAL A 48 -2.31 -14.41 -19.65
N ILE A 49 -3.38 -13.72 -20.06
CA ILE A 49 -3.54 -13.15 -21.39
C ILE A 49 -3.32 -11.64 -21.35
N ILE A 50 -2.29 -11.16 -22.04
CA ILE A 50 -1.97 -9.73 -22.12
C ILE A 50 -2.16 -9.18 -23.54
N PRO A 51 -2.37 -7.86 -23.72
CA PRO A 51 -2.30 -7.22 -25.02
C PRO A 51 -0.91 -7.41 -25.66
N ILE A 52 -0.82 -7.69 -26.97
CA ILE A 52 0.45 -8.02 -27.65
C ILE A 52 1.52 -6.92 -27.58
N TYR A 53 1.09 -5.67 -27.39
CA TYR A 53 1.99 -4.50 -27.29
C TYR A 53 2.17 -4.04 -25.84
N PHE A 54 1.76 -4.85 -24.86
CA PHE A 54 1.99 -4.55 -23.46
C PHE A 54 3.48 -4.72 -23.14
N PRO A 55 4.13 -3.74 -22.46
CA PRO A 55 5.53 -3.82 -22.08
C PRO A 55 5.72 -4.93 -21.02
N LYS A 56 6.20 -6.09 -21.46
CA LYS A 56 6.39 -7.29 -20.62
C LYS A 56 7.37 -7.03 -19.47
N GLU A 57 8.30 -6.12 -19.66
CA GLU A 57 9.24 -5.70 -18.63
C GLU A 57 8.56 -5.16 -17.39
N LEU A 58 7.27 -4.77 -17.41
CA LEU A 58 6.54 -4.30 -16.23
C LEU A 58 6.18 -5.41 -15.23
N PHE A 59 6.21 -6.68 -15.67
CA PHE A 59 5.94 -7.82 -14.82
C PHE A 59 7.19 -8.18 -14.01
N GLY A 60 7.07 -8.16 -12.68
CA GLY A 60 8.13 -8.62 -11.77
C GLY A 60 9.29 -7.64 -11.57
N GLN A 61 9.11 -6.36 -11.89
CA GLN A 61 10.17 -5.35 -11.73
C GLN A 61 10.61 -5.13 -10.29
N THR A 62 11.90 -4.92 -10.10
CA THR A 62 12.44 -4.25 -8.91
C THR A 62 12.16 -2.74 -8.94
N GLN A 63 12.41 -2.05 -7.83
CA GLN A 63 12.30 -0.58 -7.78
C GLN A 63 13.26 0.08 -8.78
N GLU A 64 14.49 -0.39 -8.89
CA GLU A 64 15.51 0.16 -9.78
C GLU A 64 15.14 -0.04 -11.26
N GLU A 65 14.59 -1.19 -11.61
CA GLU A 65 14.10 -1.47 -12.96
C GLU A 65 12.91 -0.58 -13.32
N PHE A 66 12.01 -0.34 -12.35
CA PHE A 66 10.90 0.57 -12.54
C PHE A 66 11.34 2.03 -12.68
N ASP A 67 12.32 2.47 -11.90
CA ASP A 67 12.89 3.82 -12.00
C ASP A 67 13.48 4.05 -13.40
N ALA A 68 14.24 3.08 -13.91
CA ALA A 68 14.78 3.11 -15.26
C ALA A 68 13.69 3.11 -16.34
N TYR A 69 12.65 2.30 -16.18
CA TYR A 69 11.48 2.28 -17.07
C TYR A 69 10.79 3.66 -17.10
N TYR A 70 10.51 4.22 -15.93
CA TYR A 70 9.84 5.52 -15.82
C TYR A 70 10.67 6.63 -16.46
N GLU A 71 11.98 6.65 -16.22
CA GLU A 71 12.89 7.61 -16.84
C GLU A 71 12.88 7.52 -18.36
N LYS A 72 12.97 6.30 -18.90
CA LYS A 72 12.89 6.06 -20.34
C LYS A 72 11.56 6.52 -20.92
N ALA A 73 10.44 6.13 -20.30
CA ALA A 73 9.11 6.53 -20.75
C ALA A 73 8.92 8.05 -20.73
N ALA A 74 9.47 8.72 -19.71
CA ALA A 74 9.44 10.18 -19.61
C ALA A 74 10.31 10.84 -20.70
N GLN A 75 11.48 10.28 -21.01
CA GLN A 75 12.34 10.77 -22.10
C GLN A 75 11.67 10.62 -23.47
N ASP A 76 11.08 9.46 -23.75
CA ASP A 76 10.36 9.17 -25.01
C ASP A 76 9.16 10.12 -25.19
N ALA A 77 8.53 10.55 -24.10
CA ALA A 77 7.47 11.55 -24.09
C ALA A 77 7.97 13.01 -24.15
N ASN A 78 9.26 13.25 -24.41
CA ASN A 78 9.91 14.56 -24.44
C ASN A 78 9.73 15.38 -23.14
N VAL A 79 9.64 14.72 -21.99
CA VAL A 79 9.63 15.41 -20.69
C VAL A 79 10.99 16.07 -20.48
N ARG A 80 11.02 17.41 -20.45
CA ARG A 80 12.26 18.19 -20.22
C ARG A 80 12.97 17.68 -18.97
N SER A 81 14.25 17.34 -19.12
CA SER A 81 15.13 16.84 -18.06
C SER A 81 15.95 17.94 -17.38
N SER A 82 15.95 19.16 -17.92
CA SER A 82 16.90 20.22 -17.57
C SER A 82 16.32 21.43 -16.81
N GLY A 83 15.13 21.30 -16.23
CA GLY A 83 14.55 22.29 -15.31
C GLY A 83 13.96 21.59 -14.10
N GLU A 84 13.78 22.32 -12.98
CA GLU A 84 13.05 21.83 -11.81
C GLU A 84 11.74 21.19 -12.27
N ARG A 85 11.68 19.85 -12.28
CA ARG A 85 10.47 19.13 -12.70
C ARG A 85 9.35 19.55 -11.76
N ALA A 86 8.23 19.97 -12.33
CA ALA A 86 7.03 20.21 -11.55
C ALA A 86 6.53 18.87 -11.02
N LEU A 87 6.86 18.60 -9.76
CA LEU A 87 6.51 17.36 -9.09
C LEU A 87 4.97 17.24 -8.97
N ILE A 88 4.48 16.02 -9.09
CA ILE A 88 3.07 15.70 -8.88
C ILE A 88 2.74 15.74 -7.38
N THR A 89 1.58 16.27 -7.02
CA THR A 89 1.11 16.29 -5.62
C THR A 89 0.33 15.01 -5.26
N TYR A 90 0.15 14.75 -3.97
CA TYR A 90 -0.73 13.67 -3.50
C TYR A 90 -2.14 13.74 -4.10
N GLU A 91 -2.76 14.92 -4.14
CA GLU A 91 -4.12 15.10 -4.66
C GLU A 91 -4.21 14.80 -6.17
N GLU A 92 -3.21 15.23 -6.93
CA GLU A 92 -3.11 14.95 -8.37
C GLU A 92 -2.92 13.46 -8.64
N LEU A 93 -2.01 12.81 -7.90
CA LEU A 93 -1.75 11.38 -8.06
C LEU A 93 -2.95 10.55 -7.62
N LEU A 94 -3.60 10.87 -6.50
CA LEU A 94 -4.80 10.14 -6.03
C LEU A 94 -5.90 10.14 -7.10
N ARG A 95 -6.13 11.29 -7.75
CA ARG A 95 -7.14 11.39 -8.82
C ARG A 95 -6.81 10.47 -10.01
N ILE A 96 -5.53 10.40 -10.41
CA ILE A 96 -5.08 9.49 -11.45
C ILE A 96 -5.31 8.04 -11.00
N LEU A 97 -4.83 7.68 -9.81
CA LEU A 97 -4.93 6.33 -9.26
C LEU A 97 -6.39 5.86 -9.18
N VAL A 98 -7.30 6.66 -8.63
CA VAL A 98 -8.74 6.33 -8.55
C VAL A 98 -9.34 6.12 -9.94
N THR A 99 -8.98 6.98 -10.90
CA THR A 99 -9.50 6.88 -12.27
C THR A 99 -8.98 5.63 -12.99
N GLN A 100 -7.70 5.31 -12.83
CA GLN A 100 -7.10 4.16 -13.51
C GLN A 100 -7.47 2.84 -12.83
N ASN A 101 -7.41 2.75 -11.50
CA ASN A 101 -7.76 1.53 -10.77
C ASN A 101 -9.22 1.12 -11.03
N ALA A 102 -10.14 2.07 -11.20
CA ALA A 102 -11.54 1.79 -11.52
C ALA A 102 -11.75 1.08 -12.88
N LYS A 103 -10.75 1.08 -13.77
CA LYS A 103 -10.81 0.37 -15.06
C LYS A 103 -10.52 -1.12 -14.93
N TYR A 104 -10.13 -1.61 -13.76
CA TYR A 104 -9.68 -2.98 -13.51
C TYR A 104 -10.55 -3.69 -12.46
N PRO A 105 -10.58 -5.03 -12.45
CA PRO A 105 -11.27 -5.80 -11.42
C PRO A 105 -10.97 -5.35 -10.01
N THR A 106 -12.03 -5.20 -9.21
CA THR A 106 -11.90 -4.80 -7.81
C THR A 106 -11.71 -6.05 -6.96
N ILE A 107 -10.54 -6.17 -6.34
CA ILE A 107 -10.17 -7.32 -5.52
C ILE A 107 -9.68 -6.81 -4.18
N ASN A 108 -10.36 -7.21 -3.11
CA ASN A 108 -10.03 -6.78 -1.76
C ASN A 108 -10.06 -7.95 -0.76
N SER A 109 -9.60 -7.70 0.47
CA SER A 109 -9.46 -8.77 1.47
C SER A 109 -10.78 -9.23 2.08
N GLU A 110 -11.83 -8.41 2.03
CA GLU A 110 -13.12 -8.67 2.69
C GLU A 110 -14.11 -9.37 1.76
N GLU A 111 -14.25 -8.85 0.55
CA GLU A 111 -15.20 -9.32 -0.47
C GLU A 111 -14.56 -10.32 -1.45
N GLY A 112 -13.21 -10.36 -1.50
CA GLY A 112 -12.50 -11.21 -2.44
C GLY A 112 -12.65 -10.71 -3.89
N VAL A 113 -12.94 -11.64 -4.80
CA VAL A 113 -13.26 -11.36 -6.19
C VAL A 113 -14.76 -11.15 -6.32
N LEU A 114 -15.18 -10.04 -6.93
CA LEU A 114 -16.61 -9.74 -7.13
C LEU A 114 -17.17 -10.44 -8.37
N GLU A 115 -18.45 -10.85 -8.31
CA GLU A 115 -19.14 -11.54 -9.41
C GLU A 115 -19.06 -10.77 -10.73
N LYS A 116 -19.25 -9.44 -10.67
CA LYS A 116 -19.18 -8.54 -11.83
C LYS A 116 -17.84 -8.57 -12.57
N ASP A 117 -16.77 -9.03 -11.91
CA ASP A 117 -15.41 -9.01 -12.43
C ASP A 117 -14.98 -10.40 -12.96
N LEU A 118 -15.78 -11.45 -12.72
CA LEU A 118 -15.43 -12.84 -13.08
C LEU A 118 -15.31 -13.05 -14.58
N GLU A 119 -16.20 -12.48 -15.39
CA GLU A 119 -16.14 -12.61 -16.85
C GLU A 119 -14.78 -12.17 -17.39
N ARG A 120 -14.29 -11.02 -16.90
CA ARG A 120 -12.98 -10.49 -17.27
C ARG A 120 -11.85 -11.37 -16.72
N ILE A 121 -11.96 -11.84 -15.48
CA ILE A 121 -10.95 -12.71 -14.87
C ILE A 121 -10.81 -14.03 -15.65
N TYR A 122 -11.90 -14.72 -15.99
CA TYR A 122 -11.83 -15.99 -16.72
C TYR A 122 -11.27 -15.80 -18.14
N ARG A 123 -11.54 -14.65 -18.76
CA ARG A 123 -10.91 -14.30 -20.03
C ARG A 123 -9.41 -14.10 -19.88
N ASP A 124 -8.98 -13.33 -18.88
CA ASP A 124 -7.58 -12.95 -18.72
C ASP A 124 -6.74 -14.07 -18.06
N PHE A 125 -7.38 -15.03 -17.36
CA PHE A 125 -6.80 -16.20 -16.69
C PHE A 125 -7.45 -17.51 -17.17
N PRO A 126 -7.01 -18.09 -18.31
CA PRO A 126 -7.65 -19.25 -18.93
C PRO A 126 -7.66 -20.53 -18.08
N ASN A 127 -6.83 -20.61 -17.04
CA ASN A 127 -6.77 -21.76 -16.12
C ASN A 127 -7.69 -21.61 -14.90
N ILE A 128 -8.43 -20.51 -14.78
CA ILE A 128 -9.38 -20.27 -13.69
C ILE A 128 -10.79 -20.45 -14.26
N GLU A 129 -11.53 -21.42 -13.76
CA GLU A 129 -12.86 -21.78 -14.27
C GLU A 129 -13.98 -21.49 -13.27
N THR A 130 -13.64 -21.26 -12.00
CA THR A 130 -14.62 -21.08 -10.93
C THR A 130 -14.33 -19.86 -10.05
N HIS A 131 -15.37 -19.38 -9.37
CA HIS A 131 -15.26 -18.25 -8.44
C HIS A 131 -14.41 -18.62 -7.22
N ALA A 132 -14.51 -19.87 -6.76
CA ALA A 132 -13.68 -20.40 -5.68
C ALA A 132 -12.18 -20.35 -6.03
N GLU A 133 -11.80 -20.82 -7.22
CA GLU A 133 -10.42 -20.74 -7.71
C GLU A 133 -9.94 -19.29 -7.86
N ALA A 134 -10.80 -18.40 -8.37
CA ALA A 134 -10.47 -16.98 -8.48
C ALA A 134 -10.20 -16.36 -7.10
N ASN A 135 -10.99 -16.72 -6.08
CA ASN A 135 -10.80 -16.25 -4.71
C ASN A 135 -9.56 -16.83 -4.03
N GLU A 136 -9.19 -18.07 -4.34
CA GLU A 136 -7.95 -18.70 -3.88
C GLU A 136 -6.72 -17.99 -4.47
N LYS A 137 -6.79 -17.65 -5.76
CA LYS A 137 -5.71 -17.00 -6.51
C LYS A 137 -5.77 -15.47 -6.50
N ARG A 138 -6.64 -14.87 -5.68
CA ARG A 138 -6.94 -13.42 -5.69
C ARG A 138 -5.71 -12.50 -5.60
N ALA A 139 -4.67 -12.92 -4.88
CA ALA A 139 -3.43 -12.13 -4.77
C ALA A 139 -2.69 -12.04 -6.11
N VAL A 140 -2.57 -13.16 -6.84
CA VAL A 140 -1.94 -13.20 -8.17
C VAL A 140 -2.79 -12.42 -9.18
N ILE A 141 -4.11 -12.56 -9.12
CA ILE A 141 -5.04 -11.83 -9.98
C ILE A 141 -4.93 -10.31 -9.73
N TYR A 142 -4.86 -9.90 -8.47
CA TYR A 142 -4.64 -8.51 -8.10
C TYR A 142 -3.32 -7.99 -8.65
N ASP A 143 -2.21 -8.67 -8.41
CA ASP A 143 -0.88 -8.26 -8.89
C ASP A 143 -0.81 -8.13 -10.41
N TYR A 144 -1.51 -9.02 -11.12
CA TYR A 144 -1.64 -8.96 -12.57
C TYR A 144 -2.32 -7.66 -13.02
N TYR A 145 -3.50 -7.33 -12.46
CA TYR A 145 -4.20 -6.11 -12.82
C TYR A 145 -3.50 -4.85 -12.34
N GLN A 146 -2.80 -4.90 -11.20
CA GLN A 146 -1.93 -3.80 -10.77
C GLN A 146 -0.80 -3.55 -11.76
N THR A 147 -0.25 -4.62 -12.35
CA THR A 147 0.77 -4.48 -13.40
C THR A 147 0.20 -3.84 -14.66
N LEU A 148 -1.02 -4.21 -15.08
CA LEU A 148 -1.69 -3.54 -16.21
C LEU A 148 -1.97 -2.06 -15.90
N CYS A 149 -2.50 -1.78 -14.71
CA CYS A 149 -2.82 -0.43 -14.24
C CYS A 149 -1.57 0.47 -14.16
N LYS A 150 -0.43 -0.08 -13.73
CA LYS A 150 0.87 0.62 -13.65
C LYS A 150 1.21 1.34 -14.96
N ARG A 151 1.03 0.68 -16.11
CA ARG A 151 1.29 1.29 -17.43
C ARG A 151 0.43 2.55 -17.64
N ASP A 152 -0.86 2.45 -17.35
CA ASP A 152 -1.82 3.52 -17.60
C ASP A 152 -1.60 4.70 -16.65
N VAL A 153 -1.33 4.41 -15.37
CA VAL A 153 -0.98 5.42 -14.37
C VAL A 153 0.30 6.15 -14.76
N VAL A 154 1.36 5.43 -15.15
CA VAL A 154 2.62 6.05 -15.57
C VAL A 154 2.40 6.98 -16.78
N ALA A 155 1.63 6.54 -17.78
CA ALA A 155 1.33 7.35 -18.95
C ALA A 155 0.60 8.66 -18.58
N GLU A 156 -0.39 8.60 -17.68
CA GLU A 156 -1.12 9.81 -17.24
C GLU A 156 -0.27 10.73 -16.36
N VAL A 157 0.57 10.19 -15.49
CA VAL A 157 1.50 11.00 -14.68
C VAL A 157 2.49 11.73 -15.57
N ILE A 158 3.10 11.04 -16.54
CA ILE A 158 4.01 11.66 -17.51
C ILE A 158 3.30 12.76 -18.31
N ALA A 159 2.08 12.52 -18.77
CA ALA A 159 1.28 13.51 -19.49
C ALA A 159 1.00 14.76 -18.62
N LEU A 160 0.68 14.57 -17.34
CA LEU A 160 0.45 15.66 -16.40
C LEU A 160 1.72 16.46 -16.12
N GLU A 161 2.83 15.79 -15.81
CA GLU A 161 4.13 16.45 -15.57
C GLU A 161 4.58 17.26 -16.80
N ASN A 162 4.38 16.73 -18.00
CA ASN A 162 4.62 17.44 -19.26
C ASN A 162 3.81 18.74 -19.37
N ALA A 163 2.52 18.68 -19.02
CA ALA A 163 1.66 19.86 -19.04
C ALA A 163 2.07 20.91 -18.00
N LYS A 164 2.58 20.48 -16.83
CA LYS A 164 3.03 21.36 -15.73
C LYS A 164 4.40 22.00 -15.98
N ASN A 165 5.33 21.27 -16.58
CA ASN A 165 6.66 21.77 -16.94
C ASN A 165 6.63 22.93 -17.95
N ALA A 166 5.51 23.12 -18.66
CA ALA A 166 5.30 24.28 -19.51
C ALA A 166 4.85 25.55 -18.75
N ARG A 167 4.52 25.46 -17.44
CA ARG A 167 3.71 26.47 -16.74
C ARG A 167 4.16 26.86 -15.33
N THR A 168 5.16 26.23 -14.72
CA THR A 168 5.46 26.42 -13.28
C THR A 168 6.93 26.73 -12.99
N ASN A 169 7.16 27.59 -11.98
CA ASN A 169 8.46 27.84 -11.36
C ASN A 169 8.40 27.27 -9.93
N GLY A 170 9.23 26.26 -9.64
CA GLY A 170 9.43 25.72 -8.30
C GLY A 170 8.49 24.59 -7.86
N PRO A 171 8.94 23.76 -6.88
CA PRO A 171 8.13 22.68 -6.32
C PRO A 171 6.89 23.22 -5.58
N SER A 172 5.75 22.57 -5.80
CA SER A 172 4.49 22.94 -5.14
C SER A 172 4.43 22.38 -3.71
N PRO A 173 3.83 23.07 -2.74
CA PRO A 173 3.56 22.48 -1.42
C PRO A 173 2.81 21.15 -1.54
N GLY A 174 3.28 20.10 -0.87
CA GLY A 174 2.69 18.76 -0.96
C GLY A 174 3.08 17.96 -2.22
N SER A 175 4.17 18.34 -2.89
CA SER A 175 4.81 17.55 -3.93
C SER A 175 5.41 16.27 -3.37
N LEU A 176 5.30 15.18 -4.12
CA LEU A 176 5.98 13.93 -3.82
C LEU A 176 7.46 14.03 -4.22
N THR A 177 8.35 13.53 -3.37
CA THR A 177 9.76 13.34 -3.74
C THR A 177 9.85 12.34 -4.89
N LYS A 178 10.88 12.43 -5.73
CA LYS A 178 11.06 11.44 -6.81
C LYS A 178 11.06 9.98 -6.29
N PRO A 179 11.79 9.62 -5.21
CA PRO A 179 11.77 8.27 -4.67
C PRO A 179 10.37 7.83 -4.23
N GLU A 180 9.65 8.67 -3.48
CA GLU A 180 8.31 8.35 -3.00
C GLU A 180 7.34 8.17 -4.16
N LYS A 181 7.35 9.10 -5.12
CA LYS A 181 6.51 9.01 -6.32
C LYS A 181 6.71 7.67 -7.02
N ASN A 182 7.96 7.31 -7.33
CA ASN A 182 8.23 6.09 -8.09
C ASN A 182 7.83 4.83 -7.32
N HIS A 183 8.00 4.81 -6.00
CA HIS A 183 7.48 3.73 -5.13
C HIS A 183 5.97 3.57 -5.24
N LEU A 184 5.24 4.68 -5.20
CA LEU A 184 3.79 4.68 -5.32
C LEU A 184 3.33 4.23 -6.71
N LEU A 185 3.99 4.68 -7.77
CA LEU A 185 3.65 4.28 -9.14
C LEU A 185 3.91 2.79 -9.41
N LEU A 186 4.88 2.19 -8.71
CA LEU A 186 5.18 0.75 -8.84
C LEU A 186 4.01 -0.13 -8.37
N ASN A 187 3.20 0.34 -7.41
CA ASN A 187 2.06 -0.41 -6.87
C ASN A 187 0.79 0.48 -6.77
N PRO A 188 0.10 0.76 -7.89
CA PRO A 188 -0.99 1.73 -7.95
C PRO A 188 -2.13 1.50 -6.95
N GLY A 189 -2.49 0.24 -6.70
CA GLY A 189 -3.58 -0.13 -5.81
C GLY A 189 -3.23 0.13 -4.35
N TYR A 190 -2.00 -0.16 -3.92
CA TYR A 190 -1.53 0.19 -2.57
C TYR A 190 -1.34 1.70 -2.42
N ALA A 191 -0.80 2.35 -3.45
CA ALA A 191 -0.61 3.79 -3.48
C ALA A 191 -1.92 4.56 -3.28
N GLN A 192 -3.03 4.12 -3.88
CA GLN A 192 -4.32 4.78 -3.68
C GLN A 192 -4.70 4.84 -2.19
N HIS A 193 -4.53 3.72 -1.47
CA HIS A 193 -4.84 3.61 -0.05
C HIS A 193 -3.87 4.41 0.82
N TYR A 194 -2.58 4.37 0.50
CA TYR A 194 -1.54 5.15 1.16
C TYR A 194 -1.79 6.66 1.06
N ILE A 195 -2.13 7.15 -0.13
CA ILE A 195 -2.40 8.58 -0.35
C ILE A 195 -3.73 8.98 0.28
N GLN A 196 -4.76 8.13 0.23
CA GLN A 196 -6.01 8.38 0.94
C GLN A 196 -5.77 8.55 2.44
N ALA A 197 -4.95 7.67 3.04
CA ALA A 197 -4.55 7.81 4.44
C ALA A 197 -3.83 9.13 4.71
N ALA A 198 -2.88 9.54 3.86
CA ALA A 198 -2.18 10.82 3.99
C ALA A 198 -3.16 12.02 4.00
N ASN A 199 -4.13 12.02 3.09
CA ASN A 199 -5.13 13.08 2.97
C ASN A 199 -6.10 13.13 4.18
N ASP A 200 -6.56 11.97 4.63
CA ASP A 200 -7.42 11.86 5.81
C ASP A 200 -6.70 12.38 7.06
N VAL A 201 -5.42 11.99 7.24
CA VAL A 201 -4.62 12.43 8.39
C VAL A 201 -4.31 13.92 8.30
N LYS A 202 -4.04 14.48 7.13
CA LYS A 202 -3.90 15.93 6.93
C LYS A 202 -5.15 16.67 7.41
N ALA A 203 -6.34 16.18 7.06
CA ALA A 203 -7.59 16.78 7.50
C ALA A 203 -7.80 16.65 9.02
N LEU A 204 -7.52 15.48 9.59
CA LEU A 204 -7.61 15.23 11.04
C LEU A 204 -6.64 16.10 11.83
N THR A 205 -5.40 16.19 11.38
CA THR A 205 -4.34 16.97 12.03
C THR A 205 -4.71 18.45 12.06
N LYS A 206 -5.25 19.00 10.96
CA LYS A 206 -5.74 20.39 10.93
C LYS A 206 -6.84 20.67 11.96
N GLY A 207 -7.69 19.69 12.24
CA GLY A 207 -8.77 19.83 13.23
C GLY A 207 -8.29 19.69 14.68
N LEU A 208 -7.41 18.73 14.95
CA LEU A 208 -6.96 18.39 16.31
C LEU A 208 -5.75 19.21 16.77
N TYR A 209 -4.89 19.62 15.83
CA TYR A 209 -3.65 20.35 16.05
C TYR A 209 -3.57 21.54 15.09
N PRO A 210 -4.38 22.61 15.30
CA PRO A 210 -4.50 23.72 14.33
C PRO A 210 -3.22 24.54 14.13
N ASN A 211 -2.25 24.42 15.05
CA ASN A 211 -0.93 25.04 14.98
C ASN A 211 0.17 23.99 14.68
N GLU A 212 -0.17 22.94 13.93
CA GLU A 212 0.81 21.94 13.48
C GLU A 212 1.95 22.62 12.70
N ASN A 213 3.18 22.24 13.06
CA ASN A 213 4.43 22.70 12.49
C ASN A 213 5.44 21.55 12.60
N LEU A 214 6.51 21.61 11.80
CA LEU A 214 7.61 20.65 11.89
C LEU A 214 8.11 20.52 13.33
N GLY A 215 8.33 19.29 13.77
CA GLY A 215 8.90 19.00 15.08
C GLY A 215 7.93 19.03 16.27
N ASN A 216 6.64 19.36 16.09
CA ASN A 216 5.68 19.42 17.19
C ASN A 216 4.78 18.17 17.32
N ARG A 217 3.95 18.13 18.37
CA ARG A 217 3.01 17.03 18.64
C ARG A 217 2.03 16.75 17.51
N GLY A 218 1.62 17.79 16.78
CA GLY A 218 0.77 17.66 15.60
C GLY A 218 1.48 16.90 14.47
N ASN A 219 2.77 17.19 14.24
CA ASN A 219 3.58 16.43 13.28
C ASN A 219 3.76 14.98 13.74
N ALA A 220 4.05 14.75 15.02
CA ALA A 220 4.16 13.40 15.60
C ALA A 220 2.87 12.58 15.41
N PHE A 221 1.71 13.19 15.69
CA PHE A 221 0.40 12.59 15.43
C PHE A 221 0.21 12.28 13.94
N LYS A 222 0.53 13.23 13.05
CA LYS A 222 0.37 13.11 11.61
C LYS A 222 1.15 11.92 11.06
N HIS A 223 2.45 11.84 11.34
CA HIS A 223 3.32 10.77 10.85
C HIS A 223 2.92 9.38 11.38
N ALA A 224 2.66 9.28 12.68
CA ALA A 224 2.23 8.03 13.30
C ALA A 224 0.87 7.54 12.77
N THR A 225 -0.12 8.43 12.70
CA THR A 225 -1.48 8.08 12.22
C THR A 225 -1.47 7.73 10.75
N TRP A 226 -0.64 8.41 9.94
CA TRP A 226 -0.52 8.12 8.51
C TRP A 226 0.01 6.71 8.27
N ASN A 227 1.04 6.28 9.00
CA ASN A 227 1.55 4.90 8.90
C ASN A 227 0.45 3.89 9.27
N ALA A 228 -0.23 4.10 10.40
CA ALA A 228 -1.24 3.16 10.87
C ALA A 228 -2.46 3.07 9.95
N LEU A 229 -2.97 4.21 9.45
CA LEU A 229 -4.08 4.23 8.51
C LEU A 229 -3.68 3.67 7.13
N SER A 230 -2.45 3.90 6.66
CA SER A 230 -1.97 3.33 5.39
C SER A 230 -1.98 1.81 5.44
N ILE A 231 -1.40 1.21 6.49
CA ILE A 231 -1.42 -0.24 6.70
C ILE A 231 -2.86 -0.75 6.70
N ARG A 232 -3.73 -0.11 7.50
CA ARG A 232 -5.13 -0.51 7.60
C ARG A 232 -5.87 -0.43 6.26
N TYR A 233 -5.71 0.65 5.52
CA TYR A 233 -6.41 0.85 4.25
C TYR A 233 -5.91 -0.12 3.19
N ILE A 234 -4.61 -0.40 3.13
CA ILE A 234 -4.04 -1.41 2.22
C ILE A 234 -4.60 -2.80 2.55
N LEU A 235 -4.58 -3.20 3.83
CA LEU A 235 -5.09 -4.51 4.25
C LEU A 235 -6.57 -4.69 3.93
N LYS A 236 -7.40 -3.67 4.13
CA LYS A 236 -8.84 -3.75 3.77
C LYS A 236 -9.06 -3.71 2.27
N GLY A 237 -8.42 -2.76 1.59
CA GLY A 237 -8.72 -2.42 0.20
C GLY A 237 -7.94 -3.22 -0.85
N SER A 238 -7.08 -4.15 -0.42
CA SER A 238 -6.29 -5.01 -1.31
C SER A 238 -6.11 -6.40 -0.68
N PRO A 239 -5.85 -7.48 -1.46
CA PRO A 239 -5.58 -8.81 -0.92
C PRO A 239 -4.14 -8.95 -0.40
N ALA A 240 -3.64 -7.92 0.29
CA ALA A 240 -2.29 -7.87 0.84
C ALA A 240 -2.18 -8.71 2.13
N SER A 241 -1.01 -9.31 2.35
CA SER A 241 -0.60 -9.80 3.67
C SER A 241 -0.23 -8.64 4.60
N GLU A 242 -0.12 -8.93 5.90
CA GLU A 242 0.34 -7.97 6.90
C GLU A 242 1.69 -7.37 6.53
N ASN A 243 2.67 -8.24 6.27
CA ASN A 243 4.02 -7.85 5.90
C ASN A 243 4.02 -7.00 4.63
N GLN A 244 3.24 -7.36 3.61
CA GLN A 244 3.16 -6.56 2.38
C GLN A 244 2.66 -5.13 2.65
N ALA A 245 1.64 -4.97 3.50
CA ALA A 245 1.10 -3.65 3.83
C ALA A 245 2.08 -2.82 4.69
N ILE A 246 2.74 -3.47 5.65
CA ILE A 246 3.75 -2.86 6.52
C ILE A 246 4.98 -2.45 5.71
N ASP A 247 5.55 -3.35 4.91
CA ASP A 247 6.75 -3.12 4.10
C ASP A 247 6.50 -1.99 3.09
N PHE A 248 5.34 -2.01 2.40
CA PHE A 248 4.99 -0.95 1.46
C PHE A 248 4.87 0.41 2.15
N THR A 249 4.25 0.46 3.33
CA THR A 249 4.10 1.69 4.11
C THR A 249 5.43 2.18 4.66
N GLN A 250 6.28 1.28 5.16
CA GLN A 250 7.63 1.59 5.63
C GLN A 250 8.44 2.22 4.52
N ASP A 251 8.53 1.57 3.36
CA ASP A 251 9.35 2.02 2.25
C ASP A 251 8.85 3.35 1.69
N GLY A 252 7.52 3.52 1.56
CA GLY A 252 6.91 4.78 1.12
C GLY A 252 7.20 5.94 2.07
N THR A 253 6.95 5.76 3.36
CA THR A 253 7.19 6.81 4.37
C THR A 253 8.67 7.08 4.61
N SER A 254 9.57 6.13 4.32
CA SER A 254 11.01 6.35 4.41
C SER A 254 11.54 7.10 3.18
N LYS A 255 11.00 6.82 1.99
CA LYS A 255 11.27 7.60 0.77
C LYS A 255 10.70 9.02 0.83
N HIS A 256 9.63 9.23 1.59
CA HIS A 256 9.12 10.57 1.91
C HIS A 256 10.17 11.43 2.63
N GLU A 257 10.97 10.82 3.52
CA GLU A 257 12.04 11.49 4.27
C GLU A 257 13.36 11.63 3.47
N GLN A 258 13.40 11.22 2.20
CA GLN A 258 14.55 11.40 1.33
C GLN A 258 14.45 12.69 0.52
N ASN A 259 15.58 13.24 0.07
CA ASN A 259 15.56 14.28 -0.95
C ASN A 259 15.32 13.69 -2.35
N ASP A 260 15.14 14.55 -3.36
CA ASP A 260 14.87 14.12 -4.75
C ASP A 260 15.99 13.31 -5.41
N SER A 261 17.20 13.32 -4.82
CA SER A 261 18.31 12.46 -5.26
C SER A 261 18.29 11.08 -4.61
N GLY A 262 17.30 10.77 -3.76
CA GLY A 262 17.23 9.53 -3.00
C GLY A 262 18.17 9.49 -1.79
N ASN A 263 18.81 10.61 -1.42
CA ASN A 263 19.69 10.63 -0.27
C ASN A 263 18.86 10.83 1.01
N GLN A 264 19.22 10.08 2.05
CA GLN A 264 18.66 10.22 3.39
C GLN A 264 18.86 11.64 3.93
N ILE A 265 17.80 12.25 4.42
CA ILE A 265 17.87 13.48 5.21
C ILE A 265 18.20 13.09 6.65
N GLN A 266 19.28 13.65 7.19
CA GLN A 266 19.77 13.36 8.54
C GLN A 266 19.71 14.60 9.42
N ASN A 267 18.50 15.02 9.80
CA ASN A 267 18.26 16.17 10.67
C ASN A 267 17.30 15.80 11.82
N ASN A 268 17.06 16.77 12.69
CA ASN A 268 16.17 16.62 13.84
C ASN A 268 14.75 16.18 13.45
N TYR A 269 14.15 16.81 12.44
CA TYR A 269 12.79 16.48 11.98
C TYR A 269 12.71 15.05 11.41
N ALA A 270 13.65 14.67 10.54
CA ALA A 270 13.70 13.32 9.97
C ALA A 270 13.89 12.24 11.06
N ALA A 271 14.73 12.48 12.09
CA ALA A 271 14.87 11.54 13.20
C ALA A 271 13.55 11.35 13.97
N MET A 272 12.81 12.44 14.22
CA MET A 272 11.50 12.39 14.86
C MET A 272 10.47 11.65 14.00
N ASP A 273 10.38 12.00 12.72
CA ASP A 273 9.38 11.46 11.82
C ASP A 273 9.62 9.97 11.56
N LEU A 274 10.88 9.55 11.32
CA LEU A 274 11.24 8.13 11.20
C LEU A 274 10.97 7.34 12.48
N HIS A 275 11.27 7.88 13.66
CA HIS A 275 10.95 7.22 14.94
C HIS A 275 9.43 7.05 15.10
N ASN A 276 8.65 8.12 14.89
CA ASN A 276 7.20 8.08 15.04
C ASN A 276 6.53 7.16 14.01
N ASN A 277 7.05 7.13 12.78
CA ASN A 277 6.64 6.19 11.73
C ASN A 277 6.87 4.74 12.20
N MET A 278 8.07 4.44 12.68
CA MET A 278 8.47 3.11 13.18
C MET A 278 7.60 2.67 14.37
N SER A 279 7.43 3.53 15.39
CA SER A 279 6.59 3.27 16.57
C SER A 279 5.14 2.94 16.19
N ALA A 280 4.58 3.58 15.17
CA ALA A 280 3.22 3.32 14.71
C ALA A 280 3.09 2.01 13.93
N ARG A 281 4.08 1.67 13.10
CA ARG A 281 4.09 0.39 12.37
C ARG A 281 4.25 -0.79 13.33
N GLU A 282 5.13 -0.69 14.31
CA GLU A 282 5.31 -1.72 15.34
C GLU A 282 4.03 -1.93 16.18
N TRP A 283 3.33 -0.84 16.50
CA TRP A 283 2.01 -0.95 17.15
C TRP A 283 0.99 -1.66 16.24
N MET A 284 0.96 -1.33 14.95
CA MET A 284 0.07 -2.01 14.00
C MET A 284 0.39 -3.50 13.84
N GLU A 285 1.66 -3.90 13.80
CA GLU A 285 2.10 -5.31 13.77
C GLU A 285 1.60 -6.08 15.00
N ASN A 286 1.64 -5.45 16.18
CA ASN A 286 1.17 -6.11 17.41
C ASN A 286 -0.37 -6.22 17.52
N GLU A 287 -1.09 -5.20 17.06
CA GLU A 287 -2.55 -5.13 17.18
C GLU A 287 -3.28 -5.78 15.99
N THR A 288 -2.60 -5.93 14.86
CA THR A 288 -3.14 -6.60 13.69
C THR A 288 -2.89 -8.09 13.82
N LYS A 289 -3.93 -8.87 13.57
CA LYS A 289 -3.85 -10.31 13.38
C LYS A 289 -4.35 -10.56 11.99
N TRP A 290 -3.46 -10.59 11.00
CA TRP A 290 -3.86 -10.81 9.62
C TRP A 290 -3.57 -12.25 9.19
N GLY A 291 -4.61 -13.09 9.19
CA GLY A 291 -4.50 -14.53 8.91
C GLY A 291 -5.67 -15.10 8.11
N PHE A 292 -5.97 -16.38 8.28
CA PHE A 292 -7.06 -17.06 7.56
C PHE A 292 -8.41 -16.92 8.30
N GLY A 293 -9.41 -16.37 7.61
CA GLY A 293 -10.81 -16.37 8.05
C GLY A 293 -11.10 -15.58 9.35
N PRO A 294 -11.87 -16.14 10.30
CA PRO A 294 -12.46 -15.41 11.43
C PRO A 294 -11.43 -14.92 12.48
N PHE A 295 -10.16 -15.29 12.33
CA PHE A 295 -9.08 -14.82 13.19
C PHE A 295 -8.49 -13.48 12.75
N ARG A 296 -8.99 -12.91 11.64
CA ARG A 296 -8.62 -11.56 11.22
C ARG A 296 -9.13 -10.53 12.20
N SER A 297 -8.22 -9.78 12.80
CA SER A 297 -8.52 -8.65 13.66
C SER A 297 -7.58 -7.51 13.34
N MET A 298 -8.09 -6.29 13.40
CA MET A 298 -7.31 -5.07 13.21
C MET A 298 -8.05 -3.92 13.88
N PRO A 299 -7.35 -2.95 14.48
CA PRO A 299 -7.97 -1.75 15.03
C PRO A 299 -8.92 -1.05 14.03
N SER A 300 -10.02 -0.50 14.53
CA SER A 300 -10.88 0.37 13.73
C SER A 300 -10.17 1.70 13.44
N VAL A 301 -10.66 2.46 12.45
CA VAL A 301 -10.13 3.81 12.16
C VAL A 301 -10.18 4.68 13.43
N ASN A 302 -11.26 4.59 14.20
CA ASN A 302 -11.40 5.35 15.45
C ASN A 302 -10.42 4.87 16.53
N ASP A 303 -10.17 3.57 16.65
CA ASP A 303 -9.19 3.04 17.61
C ASP A 303 -7.78 3.53 17.29
N ILE A 304 -7.42 3.53 15.99
CA ILE A 304 -6.15 4.08 15.51
C ILE A 304 -6.05 5.57 15.87
N ILE A 305 -7.04 6.38 15.49
CA ILE A 305 -7.04 7.82 15.75
C ILE A 305 -6.94 8.09 17.25
N ASN A 306 -7.80 7.46 18.07
CA ASN A 306 -7.83 7.69 19.52
C ASN A 306 -6.51 7.29 20.18
N ASN A 307 -5.92 6.16 19.77
CA ASN A 307 -4.63 5.72 20.27
C ASN A 307 -3.50 6.69 19.89
N MET A 308 -3.45 7.14 18.63
CA MET A 308 -2.40 8.06 18.16
C MET A 308 -2.55 9.46 18.76
N VAL A 309 -3.78 9.95 18.95
CA VAL A 309 -4.04 11.18 19.72
C VAL A 309 -3.53 11.05 21.16
N SER A 310 -3.86 9.94 21.81
CA SER A 310 -3.41 9.67 23.19
C SER A 310 -1.87 9.67 23.28
N LYS A 311 -1.20 8.92 22.39
CA LYS A 311 0.27 8.87 22.34
C LYS A 311 0.89 10.23 22.01
N ALA A 312 0.32 10.99 21.07
CA ALA A 312 0.84 12.31 20.71
C ALA A 312 0.67 13.31 21.86
N ASN A 313 -0.45 13.29 22.57
CA ASN A 313 -0.67 14.17 23.73
C ASN A 313 0.21 13.79 24.93
N ALA A 314 0.52 12.51 25.10
CA ALA A 314 1.43 12.00 26.12
C ALA A 314 2.92 12.09 25.73
N SER A 315 3.23 12.45 24.48
CA SER A 315 4.61 12.52 24.00
C SER A 315 5.42 13.58 24.76
N ALA A 316 6.70 13.25 24.97
CA ALA A 316 7.68 14.13 25.59
C ALA A 316 8.59 14.76 24.51
N GLN A 317 9.18 15.90 24.86
CA GLN A 317 10.16 16.56 24.02
C GLN A 317 11.49 15.84 24.15
N HIS A 318 12.13 15.53 23.01
CA HIS A 318 13.43 14.89 22.95
C HIS A 318 14.35 15.62 21.97
N SER A 319 15.65 15.56 22.20
CA SER A 319 16.62 16.00 21.20
C SER A 319 16.80 14.91 20.13
N MET A 320 17.31 15.30 18.95
CA MET A 320 17.76 14.31 17.94
C MET A 320 18.76 13.32 18.54
N THR A 321 19.66 13.78 19.40
CA THR A 321 20.65 12.94 20.06
C THR A 321 20.01 11.88 20.95
N ASP A 322 18.94 12.21 21.69
CA ASP A 322 18.22 11.23 22.51
C ASP A 322 17.60 10.14 21.65
N ILE A 323 16.91 10.54 20.56
CA ILE A 323 16.26 9.62 19.62
C ILE A 323 17.29 8.68 19.00
N LEU A 324 18.41 9.23 18.50
CA LEU A 324 19.47 8.43 17.89
C LEU A 324 20.12 7.49 18.90
N ASN A 325 20.33 7.91 20.15
CA ASN A 325 20.91 7.07 21.21
C ASN A 325 20.03 5.85 21.52
N TRP A 326 18.70 5.96 21.45
CA TRP A 326 17.82 4.79 21.59
C TRP A 326 18.02 3.75 20.49
N HIS A 327 18.51 4.18 19.33
CA HIS A 327 18.75 3.35 18.14
C HIS A 327 20.24 3.06 17.90
N GLY A 328 21.10 3.27 18.90
CA GLY A 328 22.53 2.92 18.84
C GLY A 328 23.50 4.08 18.60
N GLY A 329 23.03 5.34 18.68
CA GLY A 329 23.85 6.56 18.61
C GLY A 329 23.82 7.27 17.25
N ASN A 330 24.51 8.40 17.13
CA ASN A 330 24.58 9.14 15.87
C ASN A 330 25.65 8.57 14.93
N ASN A 331 25.28 7.57 14.13
CA ASN A 331 26.16 6.93 13.16
C ASN A 331 25.36 6.40 11.95
N ALA A 332 26.09 5.98 10.90
CA ALA A 332 25.49 5.51 9.65
C ALA A 332 24.60 4.27 9.84
N THR A 333 24.95 3.36 10.77
CA THR A 333 24.13 2.17 11.06
C THR A 333 22.78 2.56 11.66
N THR A 334 22.76 3.50 12.60
CA THR A 334 21.52 3.98 13.21
C THR A 334 20.62 4.69 12.22
N TRP A 335 21.15 5.56 11.36
CA TRP A 335 20.35 6.18 10.30
C TRP A 335 19.82 5.14 9.32
N ASN A 336 20.63 4.17 8.90
CA ASN A 336 20.14 3.07 8.06
C ASN A 336 19.04 2.26 8.74
N ASN A 337 19.13 2.03 10.06
CA ASN A 337 18.08 1.35 10.80
C ASN A 337 16.78 2.17 10.85
N LEU A 338 16.86 3.48 11.07
CA LEU A 338 15.69 4.36 11.07
C LEU A 338 14.95 4.36 9.73
N TYR A 339 15.67 4.34 8.61
CA TYR A 339 15.07 4.31 7.27
C TYR A 339 14.60 2.91 6.83
N ASN A 340 15.24 1.84 7.28
CA ASN A 340 15.04 0.51 6.67
C ASN A 340 14.41 -0.54 7.59
N ASN A 341 14.19 -0.22 8.88
CA ASN A 341 13.65 -1.21 9.81
C ASN A 341 12.23 -0.86 10.27
N LEU A 342 11.51 -1.93 10.59
CA LEU A 342 10.18 -1.89 11.21
C LEU A 342 10.26 -1.70 12.72
N TYR A 343 11.24 -2.33 13.34
CA TYR A 343 11.29 -2.51 14.79
C TYR A 343 11.94 -1.33 15.50
N SER A 344 11.16 -0.68 16.34
CA SER A 344 11.67 0.24 17.35
C SER A 344 11.85 -0.54 18.66
N PRO A 345 12.81 -0.18 19.52
CA PRO A 345 12.76 -0.61 20.91
C PRO A 345 11.61 0.05 21.69
N ASN A 346 10.82 0.91 21.06
CA ASN A 346 9.91 1.87 21.68
C ASN A 346 8.64 2.08 20.84
N GLN A 347 7.46 1.91 21.43
CA GLN A 347 6.16 2.23 20.79
C GLN A 347 5.56 3.56 21.25
N HIS A 348 6.38 4.53 21.64
CA HIS A 348 5.91 5.86 22.03
C HIS A 348 6.14 6.87 20.91
N LEU A 349 5.47 8.02 21.00
CA LEU A 349 5.69 9.13 20.10
C LEU A 349 6.54 10.18 20.79
N VAL A 350 7.31 10.92 20.00
CA VAL A 350 8.16 12.03 20.45
C VAL A 350 7.91 13.28 19.63
N PHE A 351 8.22 14.42 20.21
CA PHE A 351 8.35 15.69 19.50
C PHE A 351 9.69 16.33 19.86
N ILE A 352 10.17 17.29 19.08
CA ILE A 352 11.47 17.93 19.27
C ILE A 352 11.41 19.45 19.50
N GLU A 353 10.26 20.06 19.22
CA GLU A 353 10.02 21.52 19.08
C GLU A 353 10.97 22.24 18.09
N PRO A 354 10.51 23.33 17.46
CA PRO A 354 11.15 23.91 16.26
C PRO A 354 12.60 24.38 16.42
#